data_AF-A0A2D6MIT2-F1
#
_entry.id   AF-A0A2D6MIT2-F1
#
_cell.length_a   1.000
_cell.length_b   1.000
_cell.length_c   1.000
_cell.angle_alpha   90.00
_cell.angle_beta   90.00
_cell.angle_gamma   90.00
#
_symmetry.space_group_name_H-M   'P 1'
#
loop_
_entity.id
_entity.type
_entity.pdbx_description
1 polymer ?
#
loop_
_entity_poly.entity_id
_entity_poly.type
_entity_poly.pdbx_seq_one_letter_code
_entity_poly.pdbx_strand_id
1 'polypeptide(L)'
;MAVEIDTRIPTGKVTDMKGYPRVNDELIKLGQYIYELDLLSGTDNDELIIAGKKMWTLDVTGDVLCTPTKIVCKGNFTCDIWVDEDIDAMFDNTVWNEIPDIVDAEGYETEKITAASGVRG
;
A
#
# COMPACT_ATOMS: atom_id res chain seq x y z
N MET A 1 -20.59 15.70 21.75
CA MET A 1 -19.16 15.53 21.45
C MET A 1 -19.09 14.33 20.52
N ALA A 2 -18.96 14.55 19.21
CA ALA A 2 -18.87 13.43 18.27
C ALA A 2 -17.50 12.78 18.46
N VAL A 3 -17.48 11.50 18.78
CA VAL A 3 -16.25 10.70 18.78
C VAL A 3 -16.05 10.32 17.32
N GLU A 4 -15.10 10.97 16.64
CA GLU A 4 -14.63 10.47 15.37
C GLU A 4 -13.97 9.11 15.64
N ILE A 5 -14.58 8.07 15.09
CA ILE A 5 -14.02 6.72 15.13
C ILE A 5 -13.04 6.66 13.97
N ASP A 6 -11.75 6.62 14.28
CA ASP A 6 -10.72 6.35 13.28
C ASP A 6 -10.97 4.94 12.72
N THR A 7 -11.36 4.87 11.45
CA THR A 7 -11.71 3.63 10.75
C THR A 7 -10.49 2.95 10.13
N ARG A 8 -9.31 3.58 10.22
CA ARG A 8 -8.07 3.04 9.65
C ARG A 8 -7.60 1.81 10.43
N ILE A 9 -7.10 0.83 9.69
CA ILE A 9 -6.58 -0.41 10.26
C ILE A 9 -5.16 -0.15 10.75
N PRO A 10 -4.84 -0.40 12.04
CA PRO A 10 -3.49 -0.21 12.55
C PRO A 10 -2.58 -1.33 12.04
N THR A 11 -1.48 -0.93 11.40
CA THR A 11 -0.49 -1.82 10.80
C THR A 11 0.63 -2.19 11.79
N GLY A 12 0.97 -1.25 12.69
CA GLY A 12 1.98 -1.46 13.71
C GLY A 12 1.93 -0.44 14.84
N LYS A 13 2.81 -0.62 15.82
CA LYS A 13 2.98 0.27 16.97
C LYS A 13 4.44 0.66 17.13
N VAL A 14 4.69 1.93 17.42
CA VAL A 14 6.03 2.45 17.70
C VAL A 14 6.53 1.87 19.02
N THR A 15 7.57 1.06 18.94
CA THR A 15 8.16 0.36 20.10
C THR A 15 9.42 1.02 20.63
N ASP A 16 10.13 1.75 19.78
CA ASP A 16 11.31 2.52 20.17
C ASP A 16 11.50 3.68 19.20
N MET A 17 12.07 4.77 19.68
CA MET A 17 12.40 5.93 18.86
C MET A 17 13.50 6.79 19.50
N LYS A 18 14.28 7.44 18.66
CA LYS A 18 15.27 8.45 19.02
C LYS A 18 15.08 9.67 18.13
N GLY A 19 15.29 10.86 18.69
CA GLY A 19 15.15 12.12 17.96
C GLY A 19 13.68 12.51 17.73
N TYR A 20 13.40 13.05 16.55
CA TYR A 20 12.12 13.66 16.18
C TYR A 20 11.55 13.11 14.85
N PRO A 21 11.45 11.78 14.66
CA PRO A 21 10.84 11.22 13.47
C PRO A 21 9.36 11.65 13.37
N ARG A 22 8.86 11.68 12.14
CA ARG A 22 7.53 12.20 11.82
C ARG A 22 6.69 11.18 11.08
N VAL A 23 5.38 11.29 11.28
CA VAL A 23 4.35 10.62 10.51
C VAL A 23 3.43 11.68 9.94
N ASN A 24 3.25 11.71 8.62
CA ASN A 24 2.44 12.72 7.93
C ASN A 24 2.80 14.16 8.39
N ASP A 25 4.10 14.46 8.44
CA ASP A 25 4.70 15.71 8.94
C ASP A 25 4.51 16.03 10.44
N GLU A 26 3.79 15.20 11.20
CA GLU A 26 3.60 15.34 12.64
C GLU A 26 4.60 14.52 13.46
N LEU A 27 4.97 14.98 14.65
CA LEU A 27 5.91 14.27 15.51
C LEU A 27 5.32 12.95 16.02
N ILE A 28 6.05 11.85 15.82
CA ILE A 28 5.70 10.53 16.32
C ILE A 28 5.88 10.47 17.85
N LYS A 29 5.02 9.71 18.52
CA LYS A 29 5.13 9.40 19.96
C LYS A 29 5.41 7.92 20.18
N LEU A 30 6.16 7.62 21.24
CA LEU A 30 6.37 6.25 21.66
C LEU A 30 5.02 5.59 21.99
N GLY A 31 4.78 4.40 21.45
CA GLY A 31 3.53 3.67 21.60
C GLY A 31 2.39 4.14 20.70
N GLN A 32 2.62 5.11 19.81
CA GLN A 32 1.66 5.49 18.78
C GLN A 32 1.40 4.33 17.80
N TYR A 33 0.16 4.19 17.36
CA TYR A 33 -0.18 3.29 16.26
C TYR A 33 0.13 3.95 14.92
N ILE A 34 0.65 3.16 14.01
CA ILE A 34 0.92 3.53 12.62
C ILE A 34 -0.07 2.78 11.75
N TYR A 35 -0.61 3.47 10.77
CA TYR A 35 -1.68 3.01 9.91
C TYR A 35 -1.17 2.83 8.49
N GLU A 36 -1.97 2.15 7.67
CA GLU A 36 -1.76 2.11 6.24
C GLU A 36 -1.78 3.53 5.64
N LEU A 37 -0.94 3.74 4.62
CA LEU A 37 -0.71 5.00 3.91
C LEU A 37 -0.08 6.11 4.75
N ASP A 38 0.35 5.82 5.98
CA ASP A 38 1.14 6.78 6.76
C ASP A 38 2.52 6.97 6.12
N LEU A 39 2.89 8.23 5.89
CA LEU A 39 4.23 8.61 5.43
C LEU A 39 5.14 8.80 6.63
N LEU A 40 6.17 7.98 6.75
CA LEU A 40 7.20 8.11 7.77
C LEU A 40 8.38 8.92 7.24
N SER A 41 8.92 9.82 8.06
CA SER A 41 10.13 10.55 7.74
C SER A 41 11.03 10.78 8.96
N GLY A 42 12.33 10.92 8.71
CA GLY A 42 13.33 11.21 9.72
C GLY A 42 14.49 12.05 9.17
N THR A 43 15.26 12.61 10.09
CA THR A 43 16.46 13.42 9.85
C THR A 43 17.70 12.78 10.48
N ASP A 44 18.90 13.31 10.19
CA ASP A 44 20.24 12.73 10.50
C ASP A 44 20.41 11.96 11.84
N ASN A 45 19.70 12.30 12.92
CA ASN A 45 19.84 11.67 14.23
C ASN A 45 18.63 10.80 14.66
N ASP A 46 17.65 10.63 13.77
CA ASP A 46 16.40 9.97 14.09
C ASP A 46 16.53 8.45 13.94
N GLU A 47 15.92 7.72 14.87
CA GLU A 47 15.73 6.28 14.75
C GLU A 47 14.28 5.96 15.08
N LEU A 48 13.68 5.04 14.33
CA LEU A 48 12.30 4.64 14.53
C LEU A 48 12.19 3.12 14.41
N ILE A 49 11.59 2.49 15.42
CA ILE A 49 11.32 1.06 15.43
C ILE A 49 9.83 0.81 15.65
N ILE A 50 9.19 0.23 14.65
CA ILE A 50 7.77 -0.13 14.68
C ILE A 50 7.67 -1.66 14.67
N ALA A 51 6.84 -2.20 15.55
CA ALA A 51 6.49 -3.62 15.55
C ALA A 51 5.02 -3.79 15.14
N GLY A 52 4.74 -4.73 14.25
CA GLY A 52 3.42 -4.91 13.68
C GLY A 52 3.24 -6.29 13.06
N LYS A 53 2.26 -6.40 12.16
CA LYS A 53 2.02 -7.60 11.35
C LYS A 53 1.64 -7.16 9.94
N LYS A 54 2.04 -7.96 8.94
CA LYS A 54 1.81 -7.67 7.51
C LYS A 54 2.30 -6.27 7.10
N MET A 55 3.42 -5.84 7.70
CA MET A 55 4.01 -4.54 7.42
C MET A 55 4.77 -4.58 6.09
N TRP A 56 4.52 -3.60 5.24
CA TRP A 56 5.26 -3.35 4.02
C TRP A 56 5.58 -1.86 3.87
N THR A 57 6.57 -1.54 3.04
CA THR A 57 6.95 -0.15 2.74
C THR A 57 7.08 0.08 1.24
N LEU A 58 6.66 1.25 0.77
CA LEU A 58 6.89 1.73 -0.59
C LEU A 58 7.65 3.07 -0.57
N ASP A 59 8.10 3.49 -1.75
CA ASP A 59 8.76 4.78 -2.00
C ASP A 59 9.87 5.13 -0.99
N VAL A 60 10.69 4.12 -0.72
CA VAL A 60 11.75 4.17 0.29
C VAL A 60 12.91 5.03 -0.18
N THR A 61 13.28 6.00 0.64
CA THR A 61 14.55 6.73 0.56
C THR A 61 15.30 6.59 1.89
N GLY A 62 16.61 6.38 1.83
CA GLY A 62 17.46 6.30 3.03
C GLY A 62 17.58 4.90 3.64
N ASP A 63 17.92 4.85 4.93
CA ASP A 63 18.11 3.60 5.69
C ASP A 63 16.78 3.16 6.32
N VAL A 64 16.03 2.34 5.58
CA VAL A 64 14.78 1.71 6.02
C VAL A 64 14.88 0.21 5.79
N LEU A 65 14.77 -0.54 6.88
CA LEU A 65 14.63 -2.00 6.86
C LEU A 65 13.20 -2.38 7.22
N CYS A 66 12.52 -3.05 6.30
CA CYS A 66 11.18 -3.56 6.51
C CYS A 66 11.14 -5.09 6.50
N THR A 67 10.41 -5.66 7.45
CA THR A 67 10.01 -7.07 7.52
C THR A 67 8.52 -7.13 7.83
N PRO A 68 7.82 -8.25 7.55
CA PRO A 68 6.38 -8.35 7.81
C PRO A 68 5.96 -8.05 9.26
N THR A 69 6.88 -8.11 10.22
CA THR A 69 6.62 -7.89 11.65
C THR A 69 7.28 -6.65 12.23
N LYS A 70 8.16 -5.99 11.48
CA LYS A 70 9.02 -4.95 12.04
C LYS A 70 9.54 -4.01 10.96
N ILE A 71 9.50 -2.71 11.25
CA ILE A 71 10.18 -1.66 10.49
C ILE A 71 11.24 -1.02 11.38
N VAL A 72 12.41 -0.77 10.81
CA VAL A 72 13.52 -0.01 11.43
C VAL A 72 13.96 1.06 10.45
N CYS A 73 13.89 2.32 10.84
CA CYS A 73 14.36 3.45 10.05
C CYS A 73 15.44 4.22 10.80
N LYS A 74 16.45 4.75 10.08
CA LYS A 74 17.57 5.50 10.68
C LYS A 74 18.01 6.70 9.83
N GLY A 75 18.34 7.78 10.52
CA GLY A 75 18.86 9.01 9.94
C GLY A 75 17.85 9.67 8.98
N ASN A 76 18.35 10.15 7.85
CA ASN A 76 17.51 10.69 6.80
C ASN A 76 16.79 9.55 6.07
N PHE A 77 15.50 9.40 6.35
CA PHE A 77 14.66 8.41 5.68
C PHE A 77 13.30 8.99 5.32
N THR A 78 12.68 8.41 4.29
CA THR A 78 11.26 8.55 3.98
C THR A 78 10.70 7.22 3.48
N CYS A 79 9.50 6.84 3.90
CA CYS A 79 8.81 5.67 3.35
C CYS A 79 7.30 5.72 3.62
N ASP A 80 6.51 5.17 2.71
CA ASP A 80 5.07 4.99 2.89
C ASP A 80 4.76 3.62 3.47
N ILE A 81 3.86 3.57 4.46
CA ILE A 81 3.41 2.31 5.05
C ILE A 81 2.32 1.69 4.18
N TRP A 82 2.52 0.43 3.82
CA TRP A 82 1.55 -0.37 3.09
C TRP A 82 1.28 -1.67 3.83
N VAL A 83 0.06 -2.17 3.68
CA VAL A 83 -0.26 -3.53 4.11
C VAL A 83 0.02 -4.45 2.94
N ASP A 84 0.67 -5.57 3.23
CA ASP A 84 0.71 -6.68 2.28
C ASP A 84 -0.71 -7.26 2.20
N GLU A 85 -1.50 -6.74 1.26
CA GLU A 85 -2.72 -7.42 0.82
C GLU A 85 -2.27 -8.72 0.19
N ASP A 86 -2.50 -9.81 0.90
CA ASP A 86 -2.25 -11.17 0.43
C ASP A 86 -3.17 -11.43 -0.78
N ILE A 87 -2.71 -11.01 -1.96
CA ILE A 87 -3.45 -11.10 -3.23
C ILE A 87 -3.82 -12.55 -3.52
N ASP A 88 -2.98 -13.51 -3.13
CA ASP A 88 -3.27 -14.93 -3.25
C ASP A 88 -4.47 -15.32 -2.38
N ALA A 89 -4.51 -14.87 -1.12
CA ALA A 89 -5.67 -15.09 -0.25
C ALA A 89 -6.95 -14.37 -0.74
N MET A 90 -6.83 -13.23 -1.41
CA MET A 90 -7.99 -12.57 -2.04
C MET A 90 -8.50 -13.34 -3.27
N PHE A 91 -7.58 -13.90 -4.06
CA PHE A 91 -7.92 -14.73 -5.22
C PHE A 91 -8.64 -16.03 -4.80
N ASP A 92 -8.17 -16.68 -3.73
CA ASP A 92 -8.77 -17.91 -3.19
C ASP A 92 -10.18 -17.70 -2.61
N ASN A 93 -10.45 -16.51 -2.06
CA ASN A 93 -11.76 -16.16 -1.51
C ASN A 93 -12.73 -15.58 -2.56
N THR A 94 -12.28 -15.39 -3.80
CA THR A 94 -13.13 -14.88 -4.88
C THR A 94 -14.11 -15.96 -5.31
N VAL A 95 -15.41 -15.71 -5.10
CA VAL A 95 -16.47 -16.59 -5.62
C VAL A 95 -16.61 -16.34 -7.12
N TRP A 96 -16.04 -17.24 -7.92
CA TRP A 96 -16.27 -17.30 -9.35
C TRP A 96 -17.66 -17.83 -9.63
N ASN A 97 -18.59 -16.94 -9.96
CA ASN A 97 -19.88 -17.36 -10.48
C ASN A 97 -19.68 -17.80 -11.93
N GLU A 98 -20.15 -19.01 -12.27
CA GLU A 98 -20.31 -19.40 -13.68
C GLU A 98 -21.19 -18.37 -14.36
N ILE A 99 -20.77 -17.88 -15.54
CA ILE A 99 -21.60 -17.01 -16.37
C ILE A 99 -22.79 -17.88 -16.82
N PRO A 100 -24.02 -17.61 -16.34
CA PRO A 100 -25.19 -18.34 -16.81
C PRO A 100 -25.60 -17.71 -18.14
N ASP A 101 -25.20 -18.35 -19.23
CA ASP A 101 -25.34 -17.88 -20.60
C ASP A 101 -24.62 -16.55 -20.88
N ILE A 102 -23.57 -16.62 -21.69
CA ILE A 102 -23.34 -15.54 -22.65
C ILE A 102 -24.56 -15.63 -23.55
N VAL A 103 -25.60 -14.82 -23.27
CA VAL A 103 -26.68 -14.60 -24.22
C VAL A 103 -25.97 -14.37 -25.54
N ASP A 104 -26.17 -15.28 -26.50
CA ASP A 104 -25.64 -15.22 -27.86
C ASP A 104 -25.61 -13.75 -28.24
N ALA A 105 -24.41 -13.16 -28.19
CA ALA A 105 -24.26 -11.77 -28.54
C ALA A 105 -24.72 -11.76 -29.99
N GLU A 106 -25.90 -11.18 -30.22
CA GLU A 106 -26.39 -10.86 -31.55
C GLU A 106 -25.17 -10.35 -32.29
N GLY A 107 -24.73 -11.13 -33.27
CA GLY A 107 -23.46 -10.92 -33.92
C GLY A 107 -23.46 -9.49 -34.43
N TYR A 108 -22.78 -8.59 -33.71
CA TYR A 108 -22.56 -7.25 -34.19
C TYR A 108 -21.86 -7.46 -35.52
N GLU A 109 -22.51 -7.01 -36.59
CA GLU A 109 -21.90 -7.01 -37.90
C GLU A 109 -20.51 -6.40 -37.71
N THR A 110 -19.49 -7.21 -38.01
CA THR A 110 -18.15 -6.69 -38.13
C THR A 110 -18.22 -5.77 -39.33
N GLU A 111 -18.54 -4.49 -39.08
CA GLU A 111 -18.26 -3.42 -40.03
C GLU A 111 -16.81 -3.64 -40.39
N LYS A 112 -16.61 -4.01 -41.66
CA LYS A 112 -15.33 -4.38 -42.21
C LYS A 112 -14.38 -3.24 -41.88
N ILE A 113 -13.52 -3.42 -40.89
CA ILE A 113 -12.32 -2.61 -40.77
C ILE A 113 -11.51 -2.99 -42.00
N THR A 114 -11.76 -2.26 -43.08
CA THR A 114 -10.90 -2.22 -44.26
C THR A 114 -9.60 -1.63 -43.78
N ALA A 115 -8.71 -2.50 -43.29
CA ALA A 115 -7.29 -2.22 -43.30
C ALA A 115 -6.95 -1.91 -44.75
N ALA A 116 -6.80 -0.62 -45.08
CA ALA A 116 -6.32 -0.18 -46.37
C ALA A 116 -4.84 -0.57 -46.48
N SER A 117 -4.58 -1.86 -46.69
CA SER A 117 -3.33 -2.33 -47.25
C SER A 117 -3.41 -2.11 -48.75
N GLY A 118 -3.11 -0.86 -49.14
CA GLY A 118 -2.91 -0.42 -50.51
C GLY A 118 -1.48 0.11 -50.65
N VAL A 119 -0.68 -0.66 -51.37
CA VAL A 119 0.77 -0.56 -51.57
C VAL A 119 1.19 0.62 -52.47
N ARG A 120 2.36 1.21 -52.14
CA ARG A 120 3.37 1.98 -52.94
C ARG A 120 2.92 3.15 -53.83
N GLY A 121 3.62 4.28 -53.64
CA GLY A 121 3.77 5.38 -54.59
C GLY A 121 4.17 6.66 -53.89
#